data_AF-A0A2Z2KDW0-F1
#
_entry.id   AF-A0A2Z2KDW0-F1
#
_cell.length_a   1.000
_cell.length_b   1.000
_cell.length_c   1.000
_cell.angle_alpha   90.00
_cell.angle_beta   90.00
_cell.angle_gamma   90.00
#
_symmetry.space_group_name_H-M   'P 1'
#
loop_
_entity.id
_entity.type
_entity.pdbx_description
1 polymer ?
#
loop_
_entity_poly.entity_id
_entity_poly.type
_entity_poly.pdbx_seq_one_letter_code
_entity_poly.pdbx_strand_id
1 'polypeptide(L)'
;MNKLSCEIVEDLLPLYYDEVCSETTKESIEVHLSTCEHCTAALNKLRQSSSLPFEVMKKNKQESTGLASFKGYWHRSKVAAFVKGLLLATAVCAVIILGYAGLFRWNIIKVPSSAIEITDISQLKNGKIAYHVRMTDGYRVNQINGKSEGDGIFYLTPVRPVIKSRKFAEFGLGNRYDVINLEQLNANRTDPSIQIKAIYYGPKNDNPILIWKQGMELPPATDAIEAQFLE
;
A
#
# COMPACT_ATOMS: atom_id res chain seq x y z
N MET A 1 -26.82 -73.69 -19.90
CA MET A 1 -27.21 -72.29 -19.68
C MET A 1 -27.65 -72.16 -18.24
N ASN A 2 -26.91 -71.39 -17.42
CA ASN A 2 -27.20 -71.22 -16.00
C ASN A 2 -28.52 -70.45 -15.84
N LYS A 3 -29.54 -71.09 -15.27
CA LYS A 3 -30.74 -70.38 -14.85
C LYS A 3 -30.40 -69.57 -13.59
N LEU A 4 -30.56 -68.25 -13.64
CA LEU A 4 -30.49 -67.40 -12.45
C LEU A 4 -31.60 -67.80 -11.47
N SER A 5 -31.31 -67.80 -10.17
CA SER A 5 -32.32 -68.00 -9.13
C SER A 5 -33.21 -66.76 -8.99
N CYS A 6 -34.45 -66.94 -8.51
CA CYS A 6 -35.38 -65.83 -8.31
C CYS A 6 -34.83 -64.76 -7.37
N GLU A 7 -34.13 -65.16 -6.29
CA GLU A 7 -33.52 -64.25 -5.32
C GLU A 7 -32.52 -63.29 -5.98
N ILE A 8 -31.65 -63.82 -6.85
CA ILE A 8 -30.67 -63.01 -7.58
C ILE A 8 -31.38 -62.07 -8.57
N VAL A 9 -32.44 -62.54 -9.23
CA VAL A 9 -33.19 -61.72 -10.16
C VAL A 9 -33.88 -60.58 -9.43
N GLU A 10 -34.53 -60.83 -8.30
CA GLU A 10 -35.20 -59.82 -7.47
C GLU A 10 -34.24 -58.73 -6.99
N ASP A 11 -33.05 -59.10 -6.52
CA ASP A 11 -32.02 -58.15 -6.10
C ASP A 11 -31.55 -57.26 -7.25
N LEU A 12 -31.56 -57.78 -8.48
CA LEU A 12 -31.14 -57.07 -9.68
C LEU A 12 -32.28 -56.31 -10.38
N LEU A 13 -33.55 -56.53 -10.02
CA LEU A 13 -34.70 -55.88 -10.68
C LEU A 13 -34.66 -54.34 -10.64
N PRO A 14 -34.25 -53.66 -9.55
CA PRO A 14 -34.13 -52.20 -9.55
C PRO A 14 -33.08 -51.71 -10.55
N LEU A 15 -31.92 -52.38 -10.60
CA LEU A 15 -30.83 -52.04 -11.53
C LEU A 15 -31.20 -52.34 -12.99
N TYR A 16 -31.98 -53.40 -13.22
CA TYR A 16 -32.54 -53.71 -14.53
C TYR A 16 -33.58 -52.65 -14.94
N TYR A 17 -34.43 -52.21 -14.02
CA TYR A 17 -35.43 -51.15 -14.26
C TYR A 17 -34.76 -49.81 -14.60
N ASP A 18 -33.65 -49.49 -13.94
CA ASP A 18 -32.87 -48.27 -14.19
C ASP A 18 -31.95 -48.37 -15.44
N GLU A 19 -32.00 -49.49 -16.19
CA GLU A 19 -31.22 -49.77 -17.40
C GLU A 19 -29.68 -49.67 -17.22
N VAL A 20 -29.17 -49.95 -16.02
CA VAL A 20 -27.73 -49.85 -15.69
C VAL A 20 -27.00 -51.21 -15.68
N CYS A 21 -27.71 -52.30 -16.00
CA CYS A 21 -27.12 -53.63 -16.11
C CYS A 21 -26.30 -53.80 -17.41
N SER A 22 -25.29 -54.67 -17.40
CA SER A 22 -24.61 -55.08 -18.63
C SER A 22 -25.52 -55.92 -19.52
N GLU A 23 -25.31 -55.91 -20.83
CA GLU A 23 -26.12 -56.67 -21.82
C GLU A 23 -26.23 -58.16 -21.46
N THR A 24 -25.13 -58.80 -21.03
CA THR A 24 -25.12 -60.21 -20.62
C THR A 24 -26.02 -60.48 -19.41
N THR A 25 -26.08 -59.54 -18.47
CA THR A 25 -26.93 -59.64 -17.27
C THR A 25 -28.40 -59.41 -17.66
N LYS A 26 -28.64 -58.46 -18.56
CA LYS A 26 -29.97 -58.11 -19.08
C LYS A 26 -30.62 -59.29 -19.80
N GLU A 27 -29.92 -59.92 -20.74
CA GLU A 27 -30.40 -61.12 -21.45
C GLU A 27 -30.75 -62.25 -20.48
N SER A 28 -29.92 -62.46 -19.46
CA SER A 28 -30.14 -63.51 -18.46
C SER A 28 -31.39 -63.25 -17.60
N ILE A 29 -31.64 -61.99 -17.25
CA ILE A 29 -32.85 -61.56 -16.52
C ILE A 29 -34.09 -61.68 -17.42
N GLU A 30 -34.03 -61.28 -18.69
CA GLU A 30 -35.14 -61.38 -19.64
C GLU A 30 -35.58 -62.83 -19.86
N VAL A 31 -34.63 -63.76 -20.00
CA VAL A 31 -34.91 -65.20 -20.08
C VAL A 31 -35.63 -65.68 -18.81
N HIS A 32 -35.19 -65.24 -17.62
CA HIS A 32 -35.84 -65.61 -16.37
C HIS A 32 -37.27 -65.03 -16.27
N LEU A 33 -37.45 -63.76 -16.60
CA LEU A 33 -38.76 -63.09 -16.59
C LEU A 33 -39.76 -63.74 -17.54
N SER A 34 -39.32 -64.27 -18.68
CA SER A 34 -40.20 -64.99 -19.62
C SER A 34 -40.83 -66.26 -19.05
N THR A 35 -40.25 -66.82 -17.97
CA THR A 35 -40.68 -68.09 -17.38
C THR A 35 -41.12 -67.99 -15.91
N CYS A 36 -40.93 -66.82 -15.27
CA CYS A 36 -41.20 -66.61 -13.85
C CYS A 36 -42.23 -65.48 -13.63
N GLU A 37 -43.45 -65.87 -13.26
CA GLU A 37 -44.53 -64.91 -12.96
C GLU A 37 -44.23 -64.05 -11.72
N HIS A 38 -43.54 -64.61 -10.71
CA HIS A 38 -43.20 -63.91 -9.48
C HIS A 38 -42.30 -62.69 -9.73
N CYS A 39 -41.19 -62.89 -10.44
CA CYS A 39 -40.25 -61.82 -10.78
C CYS A 39 -40.89 -60.79 -11.73
N THR A 40 -41.78 -61.23 -12.62
CA THR A 40 -42.53 -60.33 -13.51
C THR A 40 -43.49 -59.44 -12.73
N ALA A 41 -44.19 -59.98 -11.73
CA ALA A 41 -45.06 -59.21 -10.85
C ALA A 41 -44.27 -58.19 -10.01
N ALA A 42 -43.10 -58.58 -9.49
CA ALA A 42 -42.21 -57.69 -8.76
C ALA A 42 -41.72 -56.51 -9.63
N LEU A 43 -41.33 -56.77 -10.88
CA LEU A 43 -40.94 -55.72 -11.84
C LEU A 43 -42.10 -54.75 -12.14
N ASN A 44 -43.32 -55.26 -12.30
CA ASN A 44 -44.50 -54.42 -12.52
C ASN A 44 -44.84 -53.55 -11.31
N LYS A 45 -44.64 -54.06 -10.10
CA LYS A 45 -44.80 -53.28 -8.86
C LYS A 45 -43.80 -52.14 -8.77
N LEU A 46 -42.54 -52.38 -9.15
CA LEU A 46 -41.51 -51.33 -9.24
C LEU A 46 -41.93 -50.23 -10.23
N ARG A 47 -42.38 -50.61 -11.43
CA ARG A 47 -42.91 -49.68 -12.46
C ARG A 47 -44.10 -48.84 -11.99
N GLN A 48 -44.96 -49.39 -11.14
CA GLN A 48 -46.10 -48.67 -10.57
C GLN A 48 -45.68 -47.71 -9.45
N SER A 49 -44.66 -48.06 -8.68
CA SER A 49 -44.17 -47.27 -7.54
C SER A 49 -43.25 -46.10 -7.92
N SER A 50 -42.70 -46.08 -9.15
CA SER A 50 -41.68 -45.10 -9.58
C SER A 50 -42.25 -43.81 -10.16
N SER A 51 -43.57 -43.66 -10.29
CA SER A 51 -44.16 -42.37 -10.67
C SER A 51 -44.29 -41.48 -9.43
N LEU A 52 -43.25 -40.69 -9.16
CA LEU A 52 -43.41 -39.50 -8.31
C LEU A 52 -44.51 -38.63 -8.94
N PRO A 53 -45.57 -38.25 -8.19
CA PRO A 53 -46.66 -37.48 -8.76
C PRO A 53 -46.12 -36.20 -9.41
N PHE A 54 -46.50 -35.94 -10.66
CA PHE A 54 -46.08 -34.77 -11.44
C PHE A 54 -46.25 -33.45 -10.67
N GLU A 55 -47.27 -33.37 -9.80
CA GLU A 55 -47.52 -32.26 -8.89
C GLU A 55 -46.37 -31.98 -7.90
N VAL A 56 -45.70 -33.02 -7.39
CA VAL A 56 -44.55 -32.88 -6.46
C VAL A 56 -43.32 -32.36 -7.22
N MET A 57 -43.06 -32.87 -8.42
CA MET A 57 -41.98 -32.35 -9.28
C MET A 57 -42.23 -30.90 -9.71
N LYS A 58 -43.48 -30.55 -10.06
CA LYS A 58 -43.85 -29.20 -10.47
C LYS A 58 -43.75 -28.21 -9.30
N LYS A 59 -44.19 -28.60 -8.10
CA LYS A 59 -44.06 -27.80 -6.87
C LYS A 59 -42.59 -27.57 -6.50
N ASN A 60 -41.76 -28.61 -6.52
CA ASN A 60 -40.31 -28.49 -6.23
C ASN A 60 -39.59 -27.61 -7.28
N LYS A 61 -39.96 -27.71 -8.56
CA LYS A 61 -39.41 -26.85 -9.62
C LYS A 61 -39.85 -25.39 -9.47
N GLN A 62 -41.10 -25.15 -9.06
CA GLN A 62 -41.64 -23.81 -8.81
C GLN A 62 -41.01 -23.17 -7.56
N GLU A 63 -40.80 -23.93 -6.48
CA GLU A 63 -40.06 -23.48 -5.30
C GLU A 63 -38.58 -23.18 -5.62
N SER A 64 -37.96 -23.98 -6.50
CA SER A 64 -36.62 -23.71 -7.05
C SER A 64 -36.55 -22.42 -7.88
N THR A 65 -37.59 -22.08 -8.65
CA THR A 65 -37.65 -20.79 -9.37
C THR A 65 -37.78 -19.58 -8.43
N GLY A 66 -38.43 -19.73 -7.28
CA GLY A 66 -38.45 -18.71 -6.21
C GLY A 66 -37.08 -18.50 -5.56
N LEU A 67 -36.24 -19.54 -5.51
CA LEU A 67 -34.86 -19.45 -5.05
C LEU A 67 -33.92 -18.84 -6.11
N ALA A 68 -34.20 -19.06 -7.40
CA ALA A 68 -33.42 -18.48 -8.50
C ALA A 68 -33.54 -16.95 -8.58
N SER A 69 -34.73 -16.39 -8.31
CA SER A 69 -34.95 -14.94 -8.26
C SER A 69 -34.31 -14.28 -7.02
N PHE A 70 -34.11 -15.03 -5.94
CA PHE A 70 -33.40 -14.57 -4.74
C PHE A 70 -31.87 -14.48 -4.92
N LYS A 71 -31.29 -15.23 -5.86
CA LYS A 71 -29.84 -15.26 -6.12
C LYS A 71 -29.30 -13.89 -6.53
N GLY A 72 -30.05 -13.14 -7.34
CA GLY A 72 -29.69 -11.79 -7.79
C GLY A 72 -29.74 -10.74 -6.67
N TYR A 73 -30.76 -10.78 -5.80
CA TYR A 73 -30.87 -9.91 -4.63
C TYR A 73 -29.80 -10.20 -3.58
N TRP A 74 -29.50 -11.48 -3.33
CA TRP A 74 -28.42 -11.88 -2.45
C TRP A 74 -27.07 -11.42 -2.99
N HIS A 75 -26.80 -11.66 -4.28
CA HIS A 75 -25.56 -11.21 -4.93
C HIS A 75 -25.40 -9.68 -4.86
N ARG A 76 -26.45 -8.91 -5.19
CA ARG A 76 -26.44 -7.45 -5.06
C ARG A 76 -26.21 -6.98 -3.63
N SER A 77 -26.83 -7.65 -2.65
CA SER A 77 -26.66 -7.31 -1.22
C SER A 77 -25.24 -7.63 -0.71
N LYS A 78 -24.67 -8.77 -1.13
CA LYS A 78 -23.26 -9.14 -0.84
C LYS A 78 -22.27 -8.17 -1.49
N VAL A 79 -22.48 -7.80 -2.75
CA VAL A 79 -21.64 -6.82 -3.45
C VAL A 79 -21.75 -5.44 -2.79
N ALA A 80 -22.96 -5.00 -2.41
CA ALA A 80 -23.15 -3.73 -1.70
C ALA A 80 -22.43 -3.72 -0.34
N ALA A 81 -22.50 -4.82 0.41
CA ALA A 81 -21.76 -4.96 1.67
C ALA A 81 -20.23 -4.94 1.44
N PHE A 82 -19.75 -5.63 0.39
CA PHE A 82 -18.34 -5.64 0.03
C PHE A 82 -17.83 -4.25 -0.39
N VAL A 83 -18.58 -3.52 -1.22
CA VAL A 83 -18.22 -2.15 -1.66
C VAL A 83 -18.17 -1.21 -0.45
N LYS A 84 -19.15 -1.28 0.45
CA LYS A 84 -19.13 -0.48 1.70
C LYS A 84 -17.90 -0.82 2.55
N GLY A 85 -17.56 -2.10 2.69
CA GLY A 85 -16.37 -2.56 3.39
C GLY A 85 -15.08 -2.06 2.74
N LEU A 86 -14.98 -2.14 1.41
CA LEU A 86 -13.84 -1.65 0.64
C LEU A 86 -13.66 -0.14 0.78
N LEU A 87 -14.75 0.64 0.70
CA LEU A 87 -14.72 2.08 0.90
C LEU A 87 -14.24 2.43 2.31
N LEU A 88 -14.75 1.73 3.33
CA LEU A 88 -14.33 1.95 4.72
C LEU A 88 -12.85 1.60 4.91
N ALA A 89 -12.40 0.44 4.41
CA ALA A 89 -11.00 0.02 4.50
C ALA A 89 -10.07 1.01 3.78
N THR A 90 -10.46 1.47 2.59
CA THR A 90 -9.70 2.46 1.82
C THR A 90 -9.60 3.79 2.57
N ALA A 91 -10.71 4.26 3.16
CA ALA A 91 -10.72 5.47 3.96
C ALA A 91 -9.79 5.36 5.17
N VAL A 92 -9.84 4.24 5.90
CA VAL A 92 -8.95 3.99 7.06
C VAL A 92 -7.48 3.95 6.63
N CYS A 93 -7.14 3.22 5.57
CA CYS A 93 -5.78 3.19 5.04
C CYS A 93 -5.30 4.58 4.60
N ALA A 94 -6.15 5.37 3.95
CA ALA A 94 -5.82 6.73 3.54
C ALA A 94 -5.50 7.61 4.76
N VAL A 95 -6.29 7.55 5.83
CA VAL A 95 -6.02 8.28 7.08
C VAL A 95 -4.67 7.88 7.69
N ILE A 96 -4.36 6.58 7.73
CA ILE A 96 -3.08 6.09 8.26
C ILE A 96 -1.91 6.59 7.42
N ILE A 97 -2.02 6.50 6.08
CA ILE A 97 -0.96 6.94 5.16
C ILE A 97 -0.74 8.45 5.26
N LEU A 98 -1.82 9.24 5.28
CA LEU A 98 -1.74 10.70 5.43
C LEU A 98 -1.16 11.08 6.79
N GLY A 99 -1.59 10.41 7.86
CA GLY A 99 -1.04 10.59 9.20
C GLY A 99 0.46 10.29 9.24
N TYR A 100 0.88 9.16 8.65
CA TYR A 100 2.30 8.80 8.56
C TYR A 100 3.10 9.84 7.75
N ALA A 101 2.59 10.27 6.59
CA ALA A 101 3.25 11.26 5.75
C ALA A 101 3.39 12.61 6.48
N GLY A 102 2.33 13.08 7.14
CA GLY A 102 2.34 14.32 7.91
C GLY A 102 3.30 14.27 9.10
N LEU A 103 3.30 13.16 9.85
CA LEU A 103 4.11 13.04 11.07
C LEU A 103 5.59 12.77 10.79
N PHE A 104 5.92 11.93 9.81
CA PHE A 104 7.28 11.42 9.62
C PHE A 104 7.99 11.95 8.38
N ARG A 105 7.27 12.46 7.37
CA ARG A 105 7.88 12.92 6.11
C ARG A 105 7.82 14.43 5.90
N TRP A 106 6.81 15.11 6.43
CA TRP A 106 6.61 16.52 6.14
C TRP A 106 7.53 17.42 6.98
N ASN A 107 8.57 17.99 6.37
CA ASN A 107 9.59 18.79 7.06
C ASN A 107 9.12 20.23 7.38
N ILE A 108 8.30 20.38 8.43
CA ILE A 108 7.71 21.69 8.83
C ILE A 108 8.29 22.25 10.13
N ILE A 109 8.89 21.41 10.97
CA ILE A 109 9.44 21.84 12.26
C ILE A 109 10.83 22.40 12.04
N LYS A 110 11.01 23.68 12.36
CA LYS A 110 12.32 24.34 12.30
C LYS A 110 13.21 23.82 13.44
N VAL A 111 14.47 23.54 13.13
CA VAL A 111 15.44 23.16 14.17
C VAL A 111 15.79 24.42 14.97
N PRO A 112 15.74 24.37 16.31
CA PRO A 112 16.06 25.52 17.13
C PRO A 112 17.56 25.83 17.06
N SER A 113 17.93 27.10 17.14
CA SER A 113 19.35 27.51 17.02
C SER A 113 20.23 26.99 18.16
N SER A 114 19.64 26.68 19.32
CA SER A 114 20.35 26.02 20.43
C SER A 114 20.85 24.61 20.10
N ALA A 115 20.28 23.96 19.08
CA ALA A 115 20.70 22.64 18.61
C ALA A 115 21.67 22.69 17.42
N ILE A 116 22.09 23.90 17.00
CA ILE A 116 22.90 24.14 15.82
C ILE A 116 24.24 24.71 16.25
N GLU A 117 25.31 24.16 15.68
CA GLU A 117 26.66 24.67 15.81
C GLU A 117 27.23 24.91 14.42
N ILE A 118 27.74 26.13 14.19
CA ILE A 118 28.45 26.51 12.96
C ILE A 118 29.91 26.79 13.33
N THR A 119 30.83 26.14 12.65
CA THR A 119 32.28 26.29 12.82
C THR A 119 32.98 26.51 11.49
N ASP A 120 34.27 26.82 11.54
CA ASP A 120 35.18 26.84 10.37
C ASP A 120 34.68 27.70 9.19
N ILE A 121 34.05 28.83 9.51
CA ILE A 121 33.61 29.81 8.50
C ILE A 121 34.86 30.41 7.86
N SER A 122 35.01 30.22 6.55
CA SER A 122 36.18 30.62 5.79
C SER A 122 35.83 30.95 4.35
N GLN A 123 36.73 31.66 3.67
CA GLN A 123 36.57 32.02 2.26
C GLN A 123 37.47 31.15 1.40
N LEU A 124 36.87 30.48 0.40
CA LEU A 124 37.57 29.68 -0.60
C LEU A 124 38.29 30.58 -1.63
N LYS A 125 39.31 30.05 -2.31
CA LYS A 125 40.06 30.75 -3.38
C LYS A 125 39.18 31.28 -4.51
N ASN A 126 38.04 30.63 -4.76
CA ASN A 126 37.04 31.05 -5.76
C ASN A 126 36.03 32.10 -5.23
N GLY A 127 36.25 32.63 -4.02
CA GLY A 127 35.41 33.67 -3.41
C GLY A 127 34.14 33.16 -2.71
N LYS A 128 33.80 31.86 -2.85
CA LYS A 128 32.67 31.26 -2.13
C LYS A 128 32.98 31.12 -0.64
N ILE A 129 31.94 31.10 0.19
CA ILE A 129 32.07 31.02 1.65
C ILE A 129 31.80 29.59 2.10
N ALA A 130 32.79 28.94 2.70
CA ALA A 130 32.65 27.63 3.29
C ALA A 130 32.34 27.73 4.78
N TYR A 131 31.54 26.81 5.30
CA TYR A 131 31.26 26.68 6.73
C TYR A 131 30.95 25.23 7.06
N HIS A 132 31.22 24.83 8.30
CA HIS A 132 30.86 23.51 8.81
C HIS A 132 29.61 23.62 9.69
N VAL A 133 28.60 22.79 9.42
CA VAL A 133 27.41 22.69 10.26
C VAL A 133 27.43 21.40 11.04
N ARG A 134 27.10 21.46 12.33
CA ARG A 134 26.91 20.31 13.21
C ARG A 134 25.66 20.46 14.08
N MET A 135 24.82 19.43 14.11
CA MET A 135 23.64 19.34 14.99
C MET A 135 24.04 18.66 16.30
N THR A 136 23.76 19.31 17.42
CA THR A 136 24.19 18.86 18.75
C THR A 136 23.16 17.98 19.47
N ASP A 137 21.93 17.91 18.94
CA ASP A 137 20.81 17.23 19.60
C ASP A 137 20.63 15.74 19.23
N GLY A 138 21.48 15.21 18.35
CA GLY A 138 21.48 13.79 17.96
C GLY A 138 20.37 13.39 16.97
N TYR A 139 19.67 14.35 16.37
CA TYR A 139 18.62 14.09 15.38
C TYR A 139 19.05 14.51 13.97
N ARG A 140 18.57 13.77 12.96
CA ARG A 140 18.90 14.06 11.57
C ARG A 140 18.17 15.32 11.09
N VAL A 141 18.78 16.03 10.15
CA VAL A 141 18.13 17.10 9.37
C VAL A 141 17.77 16.55 8.00
N ASN A 142 16.56 16.87 7.53
CA ASN A 142 16.03 16.32 6.30
C ASN A 142 16.06 17.32 5.15
N GLN A 143 15.97 18.61 5.46
CA GLN A 143 15.91 19.68 4.48
C GLN A 143 16.39 21.00 5.09
N ILE A 144 16.95 21.88 4.26
CA ILE A 144 17.32 23.25 4.61
C ILE A 144 16.54 24.16 3.67
N ASN A 145 15.79 25.11 4.23
CA ASN A 145 15.01 26.08 3.47
C ASN A 145 15.76 27.42 3.42
N GLY A 146 15.98 27.95 2.22
CA GLY A 146 16.49 29.30 2.02
C GLY A 146 15.34 30.30 1.89
N LYS A 147 15.35 31.37 2.70
CA LYS A 147 14.38 32.45 2.60
C LYS A 147 15.06 33.82 2.67
N SER A 148 14.78 34.67 1.69
CA SER A 148 15.16 36.07 1.75
C SER A 148 14.09 36.91 2.45
N GLU A 149 14.54 37.88 3.22
CA GLU A 149 13.76 39.04 3.64
C GLU A 149 14.04 40.23 2.70
N GLY A 150 13.15 41.22 2.69
CA GLY A 150 13.17 42.35 1.75
C GLY A 150 14.29 43.36 1.95
N ASP A 151 15.13 43.19 2.96
CA ASP A 151 16.26 44.06 3.31
C ASP A 151 17.62 43.52 2.83
N GLY A 152 17.63 42.38 2.14
CA GLY A 152 18.85 41.70 1.72
C GLY A 152 19.39 40.71 2.77
N ILE A 153 18.62 40.39 3.81
CA ILE A 153 18.97 39.33 4.76
C ILE A 153 18.46 37.98 4.23
N PHE A 154 19.31 36.97 4.24
CA PHE A 154 18.99 35.62 3.82
C PHE A 154 19.12 34.62 4.98
N TYR A 155 18.12 33.77 5.17
CA TYR A 155 18.09 32.76 6.22
C TYR A 155 18.14 31.35 5.63
N LEU A 156 19.09 30.55 6.10
CA LEU A 156 19.18 29.12 5.88
C LEU A 156 18.58 28.40 7.10
N THR A 157 17.34 27.93 6.98
CA THR A 157 16.62 27.31 8.10
C THR A 157 16.54 25.79 7.91
N PRO A 158 17.27 24.99 8.70
CA PRO A 158 17.07 23.54 8.74
C PRO A 158 15.68 23.18 9.29
N VAL A 159 15.03 22.21 8.65
CA VAL A 159 13.69 21.72 9.01
C VAL A 159 13.65 20.19 9.10
N ARG A 160 12.73 19.69 9.93
CA ARG A 160 12.53 18.28 10.26
C ARG A 160 11.04 17.93 10.28
N PRO A 161 10.70 16.64 10.16
CA PRO A 161 9.33 16.19 10.39
C PRO A 161 8.92 16.35 11.86
N VAL A 162 7.61 16.30 12.11
CA VAL A 162 7.03 16.40 13.46
C VAL A 162 7.65 15.35 14.38
N ILE A 163 7.71 14.10 13.93
CA ILE A 163 8.40 13.02 14.63
C ILE A 163 9.81 12.90 14.07
N LYS A 164 10.76 13.48 14.81
CA LYS A 164 12.19 13.47 14.49
C LYS A 164 12.80 12.06 14.53
N SER A 165 13.65 11.77 13.56
CA SER A 165 14.43 10.53 13.50
C SER A 165 15.85 10.75 14.04
N ARG A 166 16.41 9.77 14.76
CA ARG A 166 17.80 9.83 15.22
C ARG A 166 18.76 9.81 14.04
N LYS A 167 19.96 10.39 14.22
CA LYS A 167 21.04 10.24 13.23
C LYS A 167 21.45 8.77 13.15
N PHE A 168 21.55 8.24 11.93
CA PHE A 168 21.99 6.86 11.66
C PHE A 168 23.48 6.79 11.33
N ALA A 169 24.02 7.84 10.71
CA ALA A 169 25.42 7.99 10.37
C ALA A 169 25.88 9.40 10.73
N GLU A 170 27.20 9.59 10.83
CA GLU A 170 27.80 10.91 11.11
C GLU A 170 27.76 11.85 9.90
N PHE A 171 27.31 11.39 8.73
CA PHE A 171 27.24 12.19 7.50
C PHE A 171 25.78 12.57 7.19
N GLY A 172 25.56 13.82 6.77
CA GLY A 172 24.26 14.32 6.31
C GLY A 172 24.13 15.83 6.43
N LEU A 173 22.93 16.38 6.18
CA LEU A 173 22.69 17.82 6.28
C LEU A 173 22.91 18.40 7.70
N GLY A 174 22.96 17.55 8.72
CA GLY A 174 23.20 17.96 10.10
C GLY A 174 24.66 17.82 10.55
N ASN A 175 25.57 17.36 9.69
CA ASN A 175 27.01 17.27 10.00
C ASN A 175 27.81 17.19 8.69
N ARG A 176 28.22 18.35 8.17
CA ARG A 176 28.98 18.46 6.91
C ARG A 176 29.56 19.86 6.71
N TYR A 177 30.53 19.96 5.82
CA TYR A 177 30.85 21.23 5.18
C TYR A 177 29.82 21.55 4.09
N ASP A 178 29.50 22.83 3.97
CA ASP A 178 28.62 23.39 2.95
C ASP A 178 29.19 24.74 2.47
N VAL A 179 28.74 25.19 1.30
CA VAL A 179 29.29 26.37 0.62
C VAL A 179 28.19 27.30 0.16
N ILE A 180 28.40 28.59 0.41
CA ILE A 180 27.56 29.69 -0.05
C ILE A 180 28.23 30.33 -1.26
N ASN A 181 27.53 30.29 -2.39
CA ASN A 181 27.87 31.07 -3.58
C ASN A 181 27.02 32.34 -3.61
N LEU A 182 27.60 33.48 -3.20
CA LEU A 182 26.91 34.77 -3.17
C LEU A 182 26.44 35.24 -4.54
N GLU A 183 27.24 35.01 -5.59
CA GLU A 183 26.88 35.40 -6.96
C GLU A 183 25.64 34.65 -7.43
N GLN A 184 25.63 33.31 -7.25
CA GLN A 184 24.48 32.47 -7.61
C GLN A 184 23.25 32.80 -6.77
N LEU A 185 23.41 33.04 -5.46
CA LEU A 185 22.30 33.43 -4.60
C LEU A 185 21.70 34.78 -5.00
N ASN A 186 22.52 35.76 -5.38
CA ASN A 186 22.05 37.05 -5.89
C ASN A 186 21.38 36.91 -7.26
N ALA A 187 21.92 36.08 -8.15
CA ALA A 187 21.35 35.83 -9.48
C ALA A 187 19.95 35.18 -9.43
N ASN A 188 19.69 34.36 -8.41
CA ASN A 188 18.42 33.65 -8.23
C ASN A 188 17.32 34.48 -7.55
N ARG A 189 17.56 35.77 -7.26
CA ARG A 189 16.60 36.62 -6.55
C ARG A 189 15.47 37.07 -7.46
N THR A 190 14.28 37.21 -6.87
CA THR A 190 13.11 37.78 -7.57
C THR A 190 13.27 39.27 -7.85
N ASP A 191 13.95 40.00 -6.95
CA ASP A 191 14.30 41.41 -7.14
C ASP A 191 15.84 41.54 -7.20
N PRO A 192 16.41 41.75 -8.41
CA PRO A 192 17.84 41.90 -8.60
C PRO A 192 18.44 43.17 -7.99
N SER A 193 17.62 44.18 -7.66
CA SER A 193 18.11 45.45 -7.09
C SER A 193 18.52 45.32 -5.63
N ILE A 194 17.98 44.32 -4.92
CA ILE A 194 18.25 44.06 -3.51
C ILE A 194 19.32 42.97 -3.43
N GLN A 195 20.57 43.35 -3.21
CA GLN A 195 21.66 42.38 -3.01
C GLN A 195 21.64 41.79 -1.59
N ILE A 196 22.15 40.57 -1.45
CA ILE A 196 22.36 39.93 -0.15
C ILE A 196 23.42 40.69 0.64
N LYS A 197 23.04 41.15 1.83
CA LYS A 197 23.88 41.89 2.77
C LYS A 197 24.27 41.07 3.99
N ALA A 198 23.48 40.05 4.34
CA ALA A 198 23.78 39.15 5.44
C ALA A 198 23.16 37.78 5.23
N ILE A 199 23.83 36.74 5.73
CA ILE A 199 23.37 35.36 5.71
C ILE A 199 23.43 34.80 7.12
N TYR A 200 22.29 34.28 7.58
CA TYR A 200 22.13 33.64 8.86
C TYR A 200 21.71 32.18 8.69
N TYR A 201 22.12 31.34 9.64
CA TYR A 201 21.73 29.94 9.74
C TYR A 201 20.87 29.73 10.98
N GLY A 202 19.70 29.10 10.80
CA GLY A 202 18.70 28.91 11.84
C GLY A 202 17.42 29.72 11.60
N PRO A 203 16.41 29.58 12.49
CA PRO A 203 15.15 30.28 12.36
C PRO A 203 15.29 31.78 12.67
N LYS A 204 14.70 32.65 11.84
CA LYS A 204 14.70 34.11 12.02
C LYS A 204 14.36 34.57 13.45
N ASN A 205 13.36 33.96 14.07
CA ASN A 205 12.83 34.37 15.37
C ASN A 205 13.44 33.57 16.54
N ASP A 206 14.58 32.91 16.34
CA ASP A 206 15.21 32.05 17.34
C ASP A 206 16.74 32.22 17.31
N ASN A 207 17.25 33.43 17.55
CA ASN A 207 18.68 33.75 17.67
C ASN A 207 19.58 33.04 16.62
N PRO A 208 19.36 33.29 15.32
CA PRO A 208 20.06 32.58 14.26
C PRO A 208 21.54 32.99 14.21
N ILE A 209 22.39 32.08 13.76
CA ILE A 209 23.85 32.21 13.75
C ILE A 209 24.29 32.96 12.49
N LEU A 210 25.07 34.02 12.64
CA LEU A 210 25.61 34.78 11.50
C LEU A 210 26.72 33.98 10.80
N ILE A 211 26.53 33.68 9.51
CA ILE A 211 27.60 33.09 8.67
C ILE A 211 28.42 34.19 8.00
N TRP A 212 27.75 35.18 7.43
CA TRP A 212 28.40 36.23 6.67
C TRP A 212 27.60 37.53 6.67
N LYS A 213 28.28 38.67 6.63
CA LYS A 213 27.68 39.97 6.32
C LYS A 213 28.60 40.78 5.42
N GLN A 214 28.03 41.72 4.67
CA GLN A 214 28.79 42.63 3.82
C GLN A 214 29.85 43.37 4.65
N GLY A 215 31.09 43.37 4.16
CA GLY A 215 32.24 43.94 4.87
C GLY A 215 32.81 43.09 6.00
N MET A 216 32.34 41.85 6.19
CA MET A 216 32.99 40.88 7.08
C MET A 216 34.22 40.30 6.39
N GLU A 217 35.38 40.43 7.02
CA GLU A 217 36.59 39.70 6.63
C GLU A 217 36.51 38.27 7.17
N LEU A 218 36.64 37.29 6.27
CA LEU A 218 36.68 35.88 6.62
C LEU A 218 38.11 35.35 6.46
N PRO A 219 38.55 34.42 7.33
CA PRO A 219 39.85 33.78 7.15
C PRO A 219 39.86 32.95 5.86
N PRO A 220 41.03 32.79 5.21
CA PRO A 220 41.14 31.92 4.05
C PRO A 220 40.89 30.46 4.44
N ALA A 221 40.24 29.70 3.57
CA ALA A 221 40.03 28.27 3.77
C ALA A 221 41.36 27.51 3.74
N THR A 222 41.44 26.43 4.51
CA THR A 222 42.59 25.52 4.49
C THR A 222 42.56 24.67 3.23
N ASP A 223 43.72 24.17 2.79
CA ASP A 223 43.78 23.29 1.60
C ASP A 223 42.92 22.02 1.75
N ALA A 224 42.68 21.55 2.99
CA ALA A 224 41.80 20.41 3.27
C ALA A 224 40.32 20.75 3.07
N ILE A 225 39.90 21.99 3.37
CA ILE A 225 38.53 22.45 3.09
C ILE A 225 38.38 22.70 1.58
N GLU A 226 39.37 23.34 0.96
CA GLU A 226 39.42 23.55 -0.49
C GLU A 226 39.25 22.23 -1.25
N ALA A 227 40.00 21.19 -0.88
CA ALA A 227 39.93 19.87 -1.51
C ALA A 227 38.55 19.20 -1.46
N GLN A 228 37.68 19.57 -0.52
CA GLN A 228 36.30 19.05 -0.46
C GLN A 228 35.39 19.67 -1.53
N PHE A 229 35.79 20.80 -2.11
CA PHE A 229 34.99 21.58 -3.06
C PHE A 229 35.71 21.86 -4.38
N LEU A 230 36.84 21.18 -4.63
CA LEU A 230 37.46 21.12 -5.95
C LEU A 230 36.56 20.27 -6.86
N GLU A 231 35.89 20.92 -7.80
CA GLU A 231 35.27 20.27 -8.98
C GLU A 231 36.32 20.00 -10.05
#